data_AF-A0A428PZG6-F1
#
_entry.id   AF-A0A428PZG6-F1
#
_cell.length_a   1.000
_cell.length_b   1.000
_cell.length_c   1.000
_cell.angle_alpha   90.00
_cell.angle_beta   90.00
_cell.angle_gamma   90.00
#
_symmetry.space_group_name_H-M   'P 1'
#
loop_
_entity.id
_entity.type
_entity.pdbx_description
1 polymer ?
#
loop_
_entity_poly.entity_id
_entity_poly.type
_entity_poly.pdbx_seq_one_letter_code
_entity_poly.pdbx_strand_id
1 'polypeptide(L)'
;MVSEMDIDRDGQEILDVCSYHRTDFDICLVRTRPHKLQEIAPSLQTCFDTEPTSELGFLGRFSPEILIEIILQMDIESYLRFRQVNRRARAVATRIREYKLVSTHGLEGLTAMMRTRMTANFTIRDLYEALVTCRCKLCSRFGGYLHLFDCGRYCFACVNYAPELRVTSHALTDNLCQTLDIPKLEPDMELGPVLHTVYGIYALQSPQSSSASYFLPREILSPSKIASVIASLGVPREAIDQAVKEDKRDMWSYRFAAATAYPWYDVVKGEADRGVNCKAVHLHLEKNSRYGSRLACGRDLPFLKEPEFPHRRLMFSRAEFLEHFKTCSFAQKLWRGENEGFPETESQFMRWRGNLDPEDEDGPL
;
A
#
# COMPACT_ATOMS: atom_id res chain seq x y z
N MET A 1 35.42 16.98 18.40
CA MET A 1 35.77 17.05 16.97
C MET A 1 34.57 16.56 16.19
N VAL A 2 33.70 17.46 15.75
CA VAL A 2 32.55 17.11 14.91
C VAL A 2 33.05 17.25 13.47
N SER A 3 33.22 16.11 12.80
CA SER A 3 33.57 16.08 11.38
C SER A 3 32.52 16.84 10.57
N GLU A 4 32.96 17.51 9.51
CA GLU A 4 32.08 18.01 8.47
C GLU A 4 31.09 16.89 8.09
N MET A 5 29.80 17.16 8.30
CA MET A 5 28.70 16.26 7.95
C MET A 5 28.71 16.12 6.43
N ASP A 6 29.15 14.96 5.95
CA ASP A 6 29.14 14.63 4.54
C ASP A 6 28.04 13.59 4.32
N ILE A 7 26.90 14.03 3.77
CA ILE A 7 25.75 13.17 3.52
C ILE A 7 26.04 12.14 2.42
N ASP A 8 26.94 12.45 1.49
CA ASP A 8 27.31 11.53 0.42
C ASP A 8 28.17 10.38 0.97
N ARG A 9 29.01 10.66 1.98
CA ARG A 9 29.81 9.64 2.68
C ARG A 9 29.02 8.90 3.76
N ASP A 10 28.29 9.61 4.62
CA ASP A 10 27.72 9.09 5.86
C ASP A 10 26.24 8.67 5.71
N GLY A 11 25.67 8.75 4.49
CA GLY A 11 24.23 8.60 4.24
C GLY A 11 23.61 7.28 4.72
N GLN A 12 24.30 6.15 4.54
CA GLN A 12 23.78 4.86 5.00
C GLN A 12 23.74 4.77 6.53
N GLU A 13 24.78 5.23 7.22
CA GLU A 13 24.82 5.25 8.68
C GLU A 13 23.77 6.22 9.25
N ILE A 14 23.57 7.37 8.60
CA ILE A 14 22.49 8.31 8.93
C ILE A 14 21.12 7.63 8.84
N LEU A 15 20.86 6.86 7.77
CA LEU A 15 19.62 6.10 7.63
C LEU A 15 19.46 5.08 8.76
N ASP A 16 20.51 4.33 9.09
CA ASP A 16 20.46 3.28 10.11
C ASP A 16 20.23 3.84 11.52
N VAL A 17 20.79 5.02 11.83
CA VAL A 17 20.65 5.66 13.15
C VAL A 17 19.37 6.49 13.26
N CYS A 18 19.02 7.26 12.22
CA CYS A 18 18.01 8.32 12.30
C CYS A 18 16.69 7.99 11.63
N SER A 19 16.59 6.88 10.91
CA SER A 19 15.37 6.46 10.24
C SER A 19 14.87 5.12 10.76
N TYR A 20 13.62 4.81 10.46
CA TYR A 20 13.03 3.50 10.67
C TYR A 20 11.86 3.32 9.70
N HIS A 21 11.51 2.09 9.37
CA HIS A 21 10.31 1.80 8.61
C HIS A 21 9.13 1.58 9.57
N ARG A 22 7.98 2.22 9.32
CA ARG A 22 6.77 2.06 10.14
C ARG A 22 5.98 0.81 9.76
N THR A 23 6.36 -0.31 10.36
CA THR A 23 5.82 -1.63 10.02
C THR A 23 4.32 -1.78 10.34
N ASP A 24 3.80 -1.10 11.37
CA ASP A 24 2.36 -1.07 11.68
C ASP A 24 1.49 -0.62 10.50
N PHE A 25 2.02 0.24 9.62
CA PHE A 25 1.32 0.69 8.42
C PHE A 25 1.17 -0.41 7.37
N ASP A 26 2.13 -1.32 7.27
CA ASP A 26 2.06 -2.46 6.35
C ASP A 26 1.15 -3.56 6.91
N ILE A 27 1.20 -3.78 8.23
CA ILE A 27 0.43 -4.81 8.92
C ILE A 27 -1.08 -4.54 8.82
N CYS A 28 -1.48 -3.27 8.87
CA CYS A 28 -2.90 -2.93 8.85
C CYS A 28 -3.56 -3.07 7.45
N LEU A 29 -2.81 -3.45 6.41
CA LEU A 29 -3.27 -3.50 5.01
C LEU A 29 -3.49 -4.94 4.52
N VAL A 30 -3.97 -5.09 3.28
CA VAL A 30 -3.98 -6.39 2.61
C VAL A 30 -2.54 -6.86 2.47
N ARG A 31 -2.19 -7.91 3.21
CA ARG A 31 -0.83 -8.48 3.23
C ARG A 31 -0.83 -9.98 3.10
N THR A 32 0.17 -10.53 2.44
CA THR A 32 0.43 -11.96 2.34
C THR A 32 1.56 -12.31 3.29
N ARG A 33 1.44 -13.46 3.98
CA ARG A 33 2.48 -13.89 4.91
C ARG A 33 3.80 -14.11 4.16
N PRO A 34 4.96 -13.66 4.69
CA PRO A 34 6.25 -13.80 4.00
C PRO A 34 6.58 -15.23 3.56
N HIS A 35 6.32 -16.25 4.40
CA HIS A 35 6.56 -17.65 4.01
C HIS A 35 5.67 -18.10 2.84
N LYS A 36 4.40 -17.67 2.80
CA LYS A 36 3.50 -17.97 1.67
C LYS A 36 3.97 -17.29 0.39
N LEU A 37 4.45 -16.04 0.48
CA LEU A 37 5.07 -15.35 -0.65
C LEU A 37 6.30 -16.10 -1.16
N GLN A 38 7.16 -16.56 -0.26
CA GLN A 38 8.35 -17.34 -0.60
C GLN A 38 8.00 -18.68 -1.28
N GLU A 39 6.94 -19.35 -0.84
CA GLU A 39 6.45 -20.58 -1.47
C GLU A 39 5.93 -20.35 -2.90
N ILE A 40 5.21 -19.25 -3.15
CA ILE A 40 4.65 -18.97 -4.49
C ILE A 40 5.63 -18.27 -5.43
N ALA A 41 6.64 -17.58 -4.90
CA ALA A 41 7.58 -16.76 -5.67
C ALA A 41 8.25 -17.53 -6.82
N PRO A 42 8.80 -18.75 -6.62
CA PRO A 42 9.40 -19.51 -7.72
C PRO A 42 8.44 -19.76 -8.88
N SER A 43 7.18 -20.14 -8.60
CA SER A 43 6.19 -20.38 -9.65
C SER A 43 5.91 -19.12 -10.49
N LEU A 44 5.92 -17.96 -9.86
CA LEU A 44 5.69 -16.70 -10.57
C LEU A 44 6.96 -16.20 -11.28
N GLN A 45 8.13 -16.35 -10.68
CA GLN A 45 9.37 -15.73 -11.15
C GLN A 45 10.16 -16.60 -12.14
N THR A 46 10.00 -17.93 -12.14
CA THR A 46 10.84 -18.83 -12.93
C THR A 46 10.12 -19.48 -14.12
N CYS A 47 10.94 -19.88 -15.09
CA CYS A 47 10.56 -20.79 -16.15
C CYS A 47 10.83 -22.24 -15.71
N PHE A 48 10.28 -23.20 -16.43
CA PHE A 48 10.69 -24.60 -16.26
C PHE A 48 12.08 -24.81 -16.88
N ASP A 49 12.90 -25.66 -16.25
CA ASP A 49 14.26 -25.97 -16.71
C ASP A 49 14.28 -26.77 -18.03
N THR A 50 13.17 -27.42 -18.35
CA THR A 50 13.05 -28.21 -19.58
C THR A 50 12.74 -27.31 -20.76
N GLU A 51 13.46 -27.53 -21.87
CA GLU A 51 13.24 -26.75 -23.07
C GLU A 51 11.79 -26.85 -23.60
N PRO A 52 11.23 -25.74 -24.11
CA PRO A 52 9.92 -25.77 -24.75
C PRO A 52 9.95 -26.59 -26.04
N THR A 53 9.14 -27.63 -26.11
CA THR A 53 8.97 -28.45 -27.33
C THR A 53 7.84 -27.95 -28.24
N SER A 54 6.97 -27.07 -27.72
CA SER A 54 5.84 -26.50 -28.46
C SER A 54 6.07 -25.01 -28.75
N GLU A 55 5.60 -24.58 -29.92
CA GLU A 55 5.63 -23.18 -30.33
C GLU A 55 4.44 -22.38 -29.74
N LEU A 56 4.37 -21.08 -30.06
CA LEU A 56 3.22 -20.23 -29.72
C LEU A 56 2.09 -20.29 -30.77
N GLY A 57 2.21 -21.16 -31.77
CA GLY A 57 1.26 -21.25 -32.87
C GLY A 57 1.15 -19.93 -33.63
N PHE A 58 -0.08 -19.45 -33.85
CA PHE A 58 -0.32 -18.21 -34.59
C PHE A 58 0.33 -16.98 -33.93
N LEU A 59 0.40 -16.94 -32.58
CA LEU A 59 1.07 -15.85 -31.86
C LEU A 59 2.57 -15.80 -32.12
N GLY A 60 3.17 -16.93 -32.52
CA GLY A 60 4.59 -17.00 -32.89
C GLY A 60 4.92 -16.33 -34.22
N ARG A 61 3.91 -15.88 -35.00
CA ARG A 61 4.10 -15.20 -36.28
C ARG A 61 4.34 -13.69 -36.15
N PHE A 62 4.00 -13.12 -35.00
CA PHE A 62 4.26 -11.71 -34.72
C PHE A 62 5.75 -11.48 -34.44
N SER A 63 6.22 -10.25 -34.71
CA SER A 63 7.55 -9.85 -34.25
C SER A 63 7.58 -9.85 -32.70
N PRO A 64 8.75 -10.05 -32.08
CA PRO A 64 8.86 -10.06 -30.62
C PRO A 64 8.26 -8.82 -29.94
N GLU A 65 8.43 -7.65 -30.55
CA GLU A 65 7.95 -6.36 -30.02
C GLU A 65 6.42 -6.32 -30.01
N ILE A 66 5.79 -6.70 -31.13
CA ILE A 66 4.33 -6.76 -31.24
C ILE A 66 3.75 -7.80 -30.29
N LEU A 67 4.41 -8.95 -30.15
CA LEU A 67 4.00 -9.99 -29.21
C LEU A 67 4.05 -9.50 -27.76
N ILE A 68 5.11 -8.79 -27.37
CA ILE A 68 5.24 -8.21 -26.02
C ILE A 68 4.12 -7.19 -25.78
N GLU A 69 3.84 -6.31 -26.74
CA GLU A 69 2.76 -5.32 -26.61
C GLU A 69 1.38 -5.97 -26.46
N ILE A 70 1.09 -7.01 -27.25
CA ILE A 70 -0.15 -7.79 -27.11
C ILE A 70 -0.25 -8.41 -25.72
N ILE A 71 0.84 -9.05 -25.24
CA ILE A 71 0.85 -9.71 -23.94
C ILE A 71 0.69 -8.68 -22.80
N LEU A 72 1.28 -7.49 -22.90
CA LEU A 72 1.17 -6.44 -21.88
C LEU A 72 -0.20 -5.75 -21.84
N GLN A 73 -1.04 -5.92 -22.87
CA GLN A 73 -2.42 -5.45 -22.88
C GLN A 73 -3.39 -6.43 -22.21
N MET A 74 -2.95 -7.66 -21.92
CA MET A 74 -3.77 -8.61 -21.16
C MET A 74 -3.94 -8.14 -19.72
N ASP A 75 -5.15 -8.27 -19.20
CA ASP A 75 -5.38 -8.21 -17.76
C ASP A 75 -4.54 -9.28 -17.05
N ILE A 76 -4.26 -9.10 -15.75
CA ILE A 76 -3.39 -9.99 -14.98
C ILE A 76 -3.91 -11.43 -15.01
N GLU A 77 -5.23 -11.64 -15.00
CA GLU A 77 -5.82 -12.98 -15.03
C GLU A 77 -5.54 -13.67 -16.37
N SER A 78 -5.81 -13.00 -17.48
CA SER A 78 -5.49 -13.44 -18.84
C SER A 78 -4.00 -13.65 -19.04
N TYR A 79 -3.15 -12.77 -18.50
CA TYR A 79 -1.70 -12.88 -18.54
C TYR A 79 -1.20 -14.15 -17.82
N LEU A 80 -1.70 -14.41 -16.61
CA LEU A 80 -1.34 -15.60 -15.84
C LEU A 80 -1.88 -16.88 -16.49
N ARG A 81 -3.07 -16.85 -17.11
CA ARG A 81 -3.57 -17.97 -17.93
C ARG A 81 -2.71 -18.21 -19.16
N PHE A 82 -2.30 -17.16 -19.86
CA PHE A 82 -1.37 -17.27 -20.99
C PHE A 82 -0.07 -17.96 -20.58
N ARG A 83 0.51 -17.60 -19.42
CA ARG A 83 1.69 -18.28 -18.85
C ARG A 83 1.49 -19.79 -18.61
N GLN A 84 0.25 -20.25 -18.50
CA GLN A 84 -0.08 -21.66 -18.25
C GLN A 84 -0.40 -22.44 -19.53
N VAL A 85 -0.50 -21.80 -20.69
CA VAL A 85 -0.86 -22.45 -21.97
C VAL A 85 0.18 -23.50 -22.38
N ASN A 86 1.46 -23.13 -22.38
CA ASN A 86 2.57 -24.05 -22.62
C ASN A 86 3.90 -23.48 -22.10
N ARG A 87 4.97 -24.28 -22.13
CA ARG A 87 6.31 -23.87 -21.65
C ARG A 87 6.86 -22.65 -22.38
N ARG A 88 6.58 -22.50 -23.67
CA ARG A 88 7.03 -21.36 -24.48
C ARG A 88 6.33 -20.07 -24.08
N ALA A 89 5.02 -20.12 -23.85
CA ALA A 89 4.23 -18.98 -23.37
C ALA A 89 4.71 -18.51 -21.99
N ARG A 90 4.96 -19.46 -21.06
CA ARG A 90 5.59 -19.15 -19.77
C ARG A 90 6.95 -18.46 -19.95
N ALA A 91 7.80 -19.01 -20.81
CA ALA A 91 9.14 -18.48 -21.04
C ALA A 91 9.12 -17.06 -21.61
N VAL A 92 8.24 -16.78 -22.57
CA VAL A 92 8.09 -15.43 -23.14
C VAL A 92 7.60 -14.45 -22.09
N ALA A 93 6.47 -14.74 -21.44
CA ALA A 93 5.89 -13.86 -20.43
C ALA A 93 6.83 -13.61 -19.23
N THR A 94 7.47 -14.65 -18.69
CA THR A 94 8.42 -14.48 -17.57
C THR A 94 9.63 -13.61 -17.91
N ARG A 95 10.02 -13.52 -19.18
CA ARG A 95 11.16 -12.70 -19.63
C ARG A 95 10.79 -11.24 -19.92
N ILE A 96 9.50 -10.91 -19.96
CA ILE A 96 9.04 -9.52 -20.13
C ILE A 96 9.50 -8.72 -18.89
N ARG A 97 10.12 -7.57 -19.13
CA ARG A 97 10.80 -6.78 -18.10
C ARG A 97 9.84 -6.32 -17.01
N GLU A 98 8.67 -5.83 -17.41
CA GLU A 98 7.60 -5.33 -16.55
C GLU A 98 7.15 -6.44 -15.60
N TYR A 99 6.84 -7.62 -16.14
CA TYR A 99 6.45 -8.77 -15.32
C TYR A 99 7.58 -9.23 -14.40
N LYS A 100 8.81 -9.29 -14.90
CA LYS A 100 9.97 -9.69 -14.10
C LYS A 100 10.10 -8.77 -12.88
N LEU A 101 10.10 -7.45 -13.07
CA LEU A 101 10.21 -6.49 -11.98
C LEU A 101 9.02 -6.54 -11.02
N VAL A 102 7.79 -6.65 -11.53
CA VAL A 102 6.59 -6.82 -10.70
C VAL A 102 6.65 -8.11 -9.89
N SER A 103 7.00 -9.24 -10.50
CA SER A 103 7.07 -10.53 -9.80
C SER A 103 8.22 -10.61 -8.79
N THR A 104 9.30 -9.86 -8.98
CA THR A 104 10.47 -9.84 -8.08
C THR A 104 10.29 -8.83 -6.94
N HIS A 105 9.91 -7.59 -7.24
CA HIS A 105 9.88 -6.50 -6.26
C HIS A 105 8.46 -6.12 -5.83
N GLY A 106 7.47 -6.28 -6.71
CA GLY A 106 6.05 -5.97 -6.47
C GLY A 106 5.19 -7.20 -6.19
N LEU A 107 5.76 -8.29 -5.69
CA LEU A 107 5.05 -9.57 -5.54
C LEU A 107 3.84 -9.47 -4.61
N GLU A 108 3.94 -8.64 -3.56
CA GLU A 108 2.84 -8.40 -2.64
C GLU A 108 1.65 -7.77 -3.37
N GLY A 109 1.86 -6.73 -4.19
CA GLY A 109 0.78 -6.12 -4.96
C GLY A 109 0.14 -7.07 -5.97
N LEU A 110 0.95 -7.87 -6.67
CA LEU A 110 0.43 -8.92 -7.57
C LEU A 110 -0.42 -9.95 -6.81
N THR A 111 0.03 -10.35 -5.62
CA THR A 111 -0.68 -11.33 -4.79
C THR A 111 -1.93 -10.75 -4.15
N ALA A 112 -1.89 -9.49 -3.73
CA ALA A 112 -3.05 -8.76 -3.25
C ALA A 112 -4.14 -8.71 -4.33
N MET A 113 -3.80 -8.32 -5.57
CA MET A 113 -4.74 -8.32 -6.70
C MET A 113 -5.38 -9.70 -6.93
N MET A 114 -4.59 -10.78 -6.86
CA MET A 114 -5.12 -12.15 -6.98
C MET A 114 -6.09 -12.51 -5.83
N ARG A 115 -5.70 -12.21 -4.59
CA ARG A 115 -6.48 -12.58 -3.39
C ARG A 115 -7.77 -11.78 -3.28
N THR A 116 -7.77 -10.53 -3.74
CA THR A 116 -8.95 -9.66 -3.73
C THR A 116 -9.78 -9.74 -5.00
N ARG A 117 -9.40 -10.62 -5.94
CA ARG A 117 -10.07 -10.84 -7.24
C ARG A 117 -10.12 -9.61 -8.15
N MET A 118 -9.10 -8.77 -8.09
CA MET A 118 -8.95 -7.56 -8.91
C MET A 118 -8.11 -7.78 -10.17
N THR A 119 -7.72 -9.02 -10.47
CA THR A 119 -6.81 -9.35 -11.59
C THR A 119 -7.38 -9.09 -12.97
N ALA A 120 -8.70 -9.16 -13.14
CA ALA A 120 -9.35 -8.87 -14.41
C ALA A 120 -9.45 -7.35 -14.71
N ASN A 121 -9.20 -6.49 -13.72
CA ASN A 121 -9.37 -5.05 -13.85
C ASN A 121 -8.08 -4.30 -14.22
N PHE A 122 -6.93 -4.96 -14.09
CA PHE A 122 -5.61 -4.35 -14.28
C PHE A 122 -4.70 -5.26 -15.08
N THR A 123 -3.72 -4.66 -15.73
CA THR A 123 -2.66 -5.32 -16.48
C THR A 123 -1.37 -5.40 -15.66
N ILE A 124 -0.41 -6.18 -16.16
CA ILE A 124 0.97 -6.15 -15.61
C ILE A 124 1.61 -4.77 -15.81
N ARG A 125 1.25 -4.05 -16.87
CA ARG A 125 1.75 -2.70 -17.14
C ARG A 125 1.30 -1.72 -16.05
N ASP A 126 0.05 -1.80 -15.59
CA ASP A 126 -0.46 -0.95 -14.51
C ASP A 126 0.34 -1.16 -13.20
N LEU A 127 0.57 -2.42 -12.83
CA LEU A 127 1.41 -2.75 -11.65
C LEU A 127 2.84 -2.26 -11.82
N TYR A 128 3.41 -2.40 -13.02
CA TYR A 128 4.75 -1.93 -13.33
C TYR A 128 4.87 -0.40 -13.24
N GLU A 129 3.91 0.34 -13.80
CA GLU A 129 3.87 1.80 -13.74
C GLU A 129 3.76 2.29 -12.30
N ALA A 130 2.92 1.64 -11.49
CA ALA A 130 2.86 1.89 -10.06
C ALA A 130 4.23 1.60 -9.41
N LEU A 131 4.86 0.47 -9.72
CA LEU A 131 6.13 0.05 -9.10
C LEU A 131 7.27 1.05 -9.36
N VAL A 132 7.36 1.62 -10.56
CA VAL A 132 8.45 2.54 -10.92
C VAL A 132 8.15 4.02 -10.63
N THR A 133 6.91 4.34 -10.27
CA THR A 133 6.52 5.68 -9.83
C THR A 133 6.85 5.85 -8.36
N CYS A 134 7.48 6.97 -7.96
CA CYS A 134 7.83 7.24 -6.55
C CYS A 134 6.87 8.21 -5.82
N ARG A 135 5.95 8.84 -6.55
CA ARG A 135 5.04 9.88 -6.03
C ARG A 135 3.63 9.38 -5.73
N CYS A 136 3.03 9.89 -4.67
CA CYS A 136 1.61 9.73 -4.34
C CYS A 136 0.75 10.50 -5.37
N LYS A 137 -0.29 9.86 -5.90
CA LYS A 137 -1.17 10.44 -6.92
C LYS A 137 -1.95 11.68 -6.47
N LEU A 138 -2.18 11.86 -5.15
CA LEU A 138 -2.93 13.01 -4.61
C LEU A 138 -2.02 14.14 -4.10
N CYS A 139 -0.96 13.82 -3.35
CA CYS A 139 -0.15 14.84 -2.66
C CYS A 139 1.32 14.87 -3.06
N SER A 140 1.75 14.06 -4.03
CA SER A 140 3.13 14.01 -4.54
C SER A 140 4.24 13.66 -3.53
N ARG A 141 3.89 13.34 -2.27
CA ARG A 141 4.83 12.74 -1.29
C ARG A 141 5.19 11.30 -1.69
N PHE A 142 6.15 10.68 -1.01
CA PHE A 142 6.46 9.27 -1.23
C PHE A 142 5.22 8.38 -1.01
N GLY A 143 4.92 7.52 -1.98
CA GLY A 143 3.78 6.61 -1.95
C GLY A 143 4.15 5.16 -1.62
N GLY A 144 4.21 4.77 -0.35
CA GLY A 144 4.58 3.39 0.01
C GLY A 144 3.51 2.32 -0.28
N TYR A 145 2.35 2.68 -0.84
CA TYR A 145 1.17 1.82 -0.87
C TYR A 145 0.48 1.83 -2.22
N LEU A 146 -0.02 0.67 -2.62
CA LEU A 146 -0.84 0.48 -3.81
C LEU A 146 -2.30 0.39 -3.41
N HIS A 147 -3.16 1.21 -4.01
CA HIS A 147 -4.60 1.11 -3.85
C HIS A 147 -5.18 0.18 -4.92
N LEU A 148 -5.97 -0.78 -4.48
CA LEU A 148 -6.36 -1.94 -5.29
C LEU A 148 -7.50 -1.62 -6.28
N PHE A 149 -8.27 -0.55 -6.07
CA PHE A 149 -9.36 -0.17 -6.99
C PHE A 149 -8.92 0.63 -8.22
N ASP A 150 -7.72 1.21 -8.20
CA ASP A 150 -7.23 2.03 -9.32
C ASP A 150 -5.76 1.77 -9.67
N CYS A 151 -5.13 0.78 -9.04
CA CYS A 151 -3.71 0.46 -9.18
C CYS A 151 -2.80 1.69 -8.97
N GLY A 152 -3.26 2.68 -8.21
CA GLY A 152 -2.53 3.93 -7.97
C GLY A 152 -1.60 3.82 -6.76
N ARG A 153 -0.49 4.57 -6.78
CA ARG A 153 0.38 4.74 -5.61
C ARG A 153 -0.05 5.91 -4.73
N TYR A 154 -0.10 5.65 -3.42
CA TYR A 154 -0.51 6.62 -2.41
C TYR A 154 0.39 6.57 -1.19
N CYS A 155 0.51 7.70 -0.49
CA CYS A 155 1.16 7.73 0.82
C CYS A 155 0.18 7.24 1.90
N PHE A 156 0.69 6.83 3.05
CA PHE A 156 -0.15 6.30 4.13
C PHE A 156 -1.23 7.30 4.58
N ALA A 157 -0.87 8.59 4.67
CA ALA A 157 -1.81 9.64 5.05
C ALA A 157 -2.98 9.77 4.05
N CYS A 158 -2.71 9.62 2.75
CA CYS A 158 -3.78 9.62 1.76
C CYS A 158 -4.66 8.37 1.91
N VAL A 159 -4.08 7.17 2.02
CA VAL A 159 -4.85 5.94 2.23
C VAL A 159 -5.76 6.06 3.47
N ASN A 160 -5.24 6.64 4.55
CA ASN A 160 -5.98 6.78 5.79
C ASN A 160 -7.08 7.86 5.72
N TYR A 161 -6.82 9.02 5.10
CA TYR A 161 -7.69 10.21 5.23
C TYR A 161 -8.36 10.71 3.95
N ALA A 162 -7.80 10.44 2.78
CA ALA A 162 -8.29 10.99 1.52
C ALA A 162 -9.74 10.52 1.24
N PRO A 163 -10.69 11.44 0.98
CA PRO A 163 -12.04 11.07 0.57
C PRO A 163 -12.08 10.23 -0.71
N GLU A 164 -11.13 10.44 -1.62
CA GLU A 164 -11.02 9.77 -2.93
C GLU A 164 -10.73 8.27 -2.80
N LEU A 165 -10.16 7.84 -1.65
CA LEU A 165 -9.80 6.44 -1.36
C LEU A 165 -10.76 5.78 -0.39
N ARG A 166 -11.95 6.37 -0.19
CA ARG A 166 -13.02 5.70 0.53
C ARG A 166 -13.47 4.47 -0.23
N VAL A 167 -14.02 3.53 0.52
CA VAL A 167 -14.61 2.31 -0.01
C VAL A 167 -15.96 2.14 0.64
N THR A 168 -16.91 1.55 -0.08
CA THR A 168 -18.25 1.27 0.45
C THR A 168 -18.51 -0.22 0.44
N SER A 169 -19.60 -0.64 1.07
CA SER A 169 -20.12 -2.02 1.02
C SER A 169 -21.55 -2.00 0.51
N HIS A 170 -22.07 -3.15 0.10
CA HIS A 170 -23.49 -3.28 -0.28
C HIS A 170 -24.45 -2.73 0.80
N ALA A 171 -24.17 -2.97 2.08
CA ALA A 171 -25.01 -2.45 3.17
C ALA A 171 -24.96 -0.93 3.32
N LEU A 172 -23.80 -0.30 3.04
CA LEU A 172 -23.67 1.16 3.05
C LEU A 172 -24.30 1.78 1.79
N THR A 173 -24.16 1.12 0.64
CA THR A 173 -24.88 1.50 -0.58
C THR A 173 -26.39 1.45 -0.38
N ASP A 174 -26.92 0.41 0.27
CA ASP A 174 -28.35 0.33 0.62
C ASP A 174 -28.80 1.48 1.52
N ASN A 175 -27.99 1.86 2.52
CA ASN A 175 -28.28 3.01 3.38
C ASN A 175 -28.26 4.32 2.59
N LEU A 176 -27.30 4.48 1.67
CA LEU A 176 -27.21 5.65 0.79
C LEU A 176 -28.46 5.76 -0.10
N CYS A 177 -28.92 4.67 -0.71
CA CYS A 177 -30.17 4.62 -1.47
C CYS A 177 -31.37 5.04 -0.63
N GLN A 178 -31.47 4.56 0.62
CA GLN A 178 -32.53 4.96 1.56
C GLN A 178 -32.47 6.46 1.89
N THR A 179 -31.28 7.02 2.12
CA THR A 179 -31.11 8.46 2.39
C THR A 179 -31.52 9.31 1.19
N LEU A 180 -31.32 8.82 -0.03
CA LEU A 180 -31.67 9.49 -1.28
C LEU A 180 -33.11 9.22 -1.74
N ASP A 181 -33.89 8.45 -0.97
CA ASP A 181 -35.26 8.02 -1.30
C ASP A 181 -35.37 7.35 -2.68
N ILE A 182 -34.39 6.50 -3.02
CA ILE A 182 -34.38 5.70 -4.24
C ILE A 182 -34.46 4.20 -3.94
N PRO A 183 -34.98 3.39 -4.88
CA PRO A 183 -34.88 1.94 -4.77
C PRO A 183 -33.43 1.47 -4.60
N LYS A 184 -33.27 0.30 -3.98
CA LYS A 184 -31.97 -0.35 -3.91
C LYS A 184 -31.47 -0.62 -5.33
N LEU A 185 -30.15 -0.58 -5.50
CA LEU A 185 -29.54 -0.95 -6.78
C LEU A 185 -29.76 -2.45 -7.01
N GLU A 186 -30.22 -2.80 -8.22
CA GLU A 186 -30.51 -4.19 -8.54
C GLU A 186 -29.21 -5.03 -8.58
N PRO A 187 -29.25 -6.31 -8.18
CA PRO A 187 -28.05 -7.15 -8.10
C PRO A 187 -27.32 -7.38 -9.43
N ASP A 188 -28.03 -7.23 -10.56
CA ASP A 188 -27.51 -7.39 -11.91
C ASP A 188 -26.94 -6.09 -12.51
N MET A 189 -27.07 -4.96 -11.80
CA MET A 189 -26.45 -3.70 -12.22
C MET A 189 -24.94 -3.79 -12.16
N GLU A 190 -24.28 -3.26 -13.20
CA GLU A 190 -22.83 -3.16 -13.24
C GLU A 190 -22.36 -2.02 -12.31
N LEU A 191 -22.01 -2.37 -11.07
CA LEU A 191 -21.51 -1.44 -10.05
C LEU A 191 -20.02 -1.09 -10.21
N GLY A 192 -19.38 -1.61 -11.26
CA GLY A 192 -17.94 -1.52 -11.51
C GLY A 192 -17.14 -2.61 -10.76
N PRO A 193 -15.83 -2.40 -10.57
CA PRO A 193 -14.97 -3.40 -9.93
C PRO A 193 -15.42 -3.71 -8.50
N VAL A 194 -15.47 -5.01 -8.16
CA VAL A 194 -15.85 -5.51 -6.84
C VAL A 194 -14.64 -6.18 -6.18
N LEU A 195 -14.16 -5.59 -5.09
CA LEU A 195 -13.01 -6.11 -4.36
C LEU A 195 -13.50 -7.06 -3.28
N HIS A 196 -13.05 -8.32 -3.37
CA HIS A 196 -13.35 -9.34 -2.36
C HIS A 196 -12.41 -9.18 -1.18
N THR A 197 -12.97 -8.94 0.00
CA THR A 197 -12.15 -8.71 1.17
C THR A 197 -11.47 -9.99 1.61
N VAL A 198 -10.28 -9.82 2.17
CA VAL A 198 -9.43 -10.90 2.63
C VAL A 198 -9.35 -10.81 4.14
N TYR A 199 -9.33 -11.94 4.84
CA TYR A 199 -9.12 -11.93 6.29
C TYR A 199 -7.80 -11.25 6.67
N GLY A 200 -7.84 -10.38 7.68
CA GLY A 200 -6.68 -9.61 8.15
C GLY A 200 -7.06 -8.58 9.21
N ILE A 201 -6.05 -7.93 9.77
CA ILE A 201 -6.21 -6.85 10.75
C ILE A 201 -6.20 -5.53 9.98
N TYR A 202 -7.35 -4.87 9.87
CA TYR A 202 -7.49 -3.59 9.13
C TYR A 202 -7.61 -2.39 10.06
N ALA A 203 -6.75 -2.35 11.09
CA ALA A 203 -6.72 -1.29 12.08
C ALA A 203 -5.29 -1.05 12.57
N LEU A 204 -4.98 0.21 12.90
CA LEU A 204 -3.69 0.61 13.48
C LEU A 204 -3.58 0.34 15.00
N GLN A 205 -4.58 -0.29 15.62
CA GLN A 205 -4.62 -0.52 17.07
C GLN A 205 -4.56 -2.02 17.39
N SER A 206 -3.76 -2.38 18.40
CA SER A 206 -3.65 -3.75 18.91
C SER A 206 -5.01 -4.27 19.45
N PRO A 207 -5.33 -5.56 19.26
CA PRO A 207 -6.60 -6.17 19.65
C PRO A 207 -6.92 -6.15 21.16
N GLN A 208 -5.98 -5.75 22.02
CA GLN A 208 -6.12 -5.82 23.49
C GLN A 208 -7.26 -4.94 24.06
N SER A 209 -7.87 -4.07 23.24
CA SER A 209 -9.09 -3.33 23.61
C SER A 209 -10.25 -3.45 22.62
N SER A 210 -10.20 -4.33 21.62
CA SER A 210 -11.24 -4.43 20.60
C SER A 210 -12.22 -5.57 20.88
N SER A 211 -13.22 -5.27 21.69
CA SER A 211 -14.57 -5.83 21.52
C SER A 211 -15.20 -5.46 20.16
N ALA A 212 -14.52 -4.65 19.33
CA ALA A 212 -14.87 -4.38 17.95
C ALA A 212 -14.06 -5.30 17.01
N SER A 213 -14.50 -6.56 16.90
CA SER A 213 -14.33 -7.30 15.65
C SER A 213 -15.11 -6.51 14.59
N TYR A 214 -14.45 -5.56 13.91
CA TYR A 214 -15.09 -4.82 12.83
C TYR A 214 -15.48 -5.85 11.78
N PHE A 215 -16.78 -6.09 11.60
CA PHE A 215 -17.31 -7.01 10.62
C PHE A 215 -16.86 -6.52 9.24
N LEU A 216 -15.82 -7.14 8.68
CA LEU A 216 -15.33 -6.82 7.36
C LEU A 216 -16.37 -7.35 6.36
N PRO A 217 -17.02 -6.49 5.55
CA PRO A 217 -17.96 -6.94 4.55
C PRO A 217 -17.25 -7.86 3.57
N ARG A 218 -17.93 -8.87 3.05
CA ARG A 218 -17.36 -9.83 2.09
C ARG A 218 -16.82 -9.14 0.82
N GLU A 219 -17.49 -8.07 0.41
CA GLU A 219 -17.19 -7.31 -0.79
C GLU A 219 -17.22 -5.82 -0.46
N ILE A 220 -16.28 -5.10 -1.04
CA ILE A 220 -16.24 -3.64 -1.02
C ILE A 220 -16.22 -3.10 -2.45
N LEU A 221 -16.68 -1.87 -2.58
CA LEU A 221 -16.97 -1.19 -3.85
C LEU A 221 -16.37 0.21 -3.84
N SER A 222 -16.14 0.78 -5.02
CA SER A 222 -15.72 2.17 -5.17
C SER A 222 -16.91 3.13 -5.00
N PRO A 223 -16.91 4.04 -4.02
CA PRO A 223 -17.99 5.00 -3.82
C PRO A 223 -18.19 5.91 -5.03
N SER A 224 -17.11 6.25 -5.73
CA SER A 224 -17.17 7.06 -6.96
C SER A 224 -17.94 6.37 -8.09
N LYS A 225 -17.83 5.04 -8.21
CA LYS A 225 -18.57 4.24 -9.18
C LYS A 225 -20.04 4.13 -8.77
N ILE A 226 -20.32 3.86 -7.50
CA ILE A 226 -21.68 3.86 -6.95
C ILE A 226 -22.36 5.22 -7.16
N ALA A 227 -21.68 6.32 -6.84
CA ALA A 227 -22.20 7.66 -7.07
C ALA A 227 -22.48 7.93 -8.56
N SER A 228 -21.64 7.41 -9.47
CA SER A 228 -21.86 7.53 -10.91
C SER A 228 -23.07 6.73 -11.39
N VAL A 229 -23.28 5.52 -10.85
CA VAL A 229 -24.46 4.69 -11.12
C VAL A 229 -25.71 5.40 -10.62
N ILE A 230 -25.73 5.88 -9.38
CA ILE A 230 -26.88 6.60 -8.80
C ILE A 230 -27.18 7.88 -9.59
N ALA A 231 -26.16 8.62 -10.00
CA ALA A 231 -26.34 9.81 -10.85
C ALA A 231 -26.96 9.46 -12.20
N SER A 232 -26.65 8.29 -12.78
CA SER A 232 -27.26 7.83 -14.03
C SER A 232 -28.77 7.51 -13.90
N LEU A 233 -29.25 7.28 -12.67
CA LEU A 233 -30.67 7.11 -12.35
C LEU A 233 -31.42 8.44 -12.21
N GLY A 234 -30.75 9.58 -12.44
CA GLY A 234 -31.36 10.92 -12.40
C GLY A 234 -31.25 11.65 -11.07
N VAL A 235 -30.50 11.11 -10.10
CA VAL A 235 -30.25 11.80 -8.82
C VAL A 235 -29.17 12.88 -8.99
N PRO A 236 -29.41 14.14 -8.54
CA PRO A 236 -28.42 15.21 -8.61
C PRO A 236 -27.13 14.86 -7.84
N ARG A 237 -25.97 15.16 -8.42
CA ARG A 237 -24.66 14.85 -7.78
C ARG A 237 -24.50 15.54 -6.43
N GLU A 238 -25.03 16.75 -6.29
CA GLU A 238 -24.98 17.52 -5.04
C GLU A 238 -25.68 16.80 -3.89
N ALA A 239 -26.81 16.15 -4.19
CA ALA A 239 -27.56 15.37 -3.20
C ALA A 239 -26.79 14.10 -2.79
N ILE A 240 -26.17 13.41 -3.76
CA ILE A 240 -25.34 12.22 -3.51
C ILE A 240 -24.15 12.60 -2.63
N ASP A 241 -23.42 13.65 -3.00
CA ASP A 241 -22.24 14.11 -2.26
C ASP A 241 -22.59 14.52 -0.83
N GLN A 242 -23.76 15.15 -0.63
CA GLN A 242 -24.24 15.51 0.71
C GLN A 242 -24.56 14.27 1.53
N ALA A 243 -25.29 13.30 0.97
CA ALA A 243 -25.61 12.05 1.65
C ALA A 243 -24.35 11.25 2.03
N VAL A 244 -23.37 11.16 1.12
CA VAL A 244 -22.08 10.50 1.37
C VAL A 244 -21.26 11.23 2.45
N LYS A 245 -21.36 12.56 2.56
CA LYS A 245 -20.71 13.33 3.64
C LYS A 245 -21.38 13.11 4.98
N GLU A 246 -22.69 12.93 5.00
CA GLU A 246 -23.48 12.73 6.22
C GLU A 246 -23.38 11.30 6.75
N ASP A 247 -23.04 10.32 5.91
CA ASP A 247 -22.79 8.94 6.34
C ASP A 247 -21.49 8.84 7.16
N LYS A 248 -21.66 8.91 8.49
CA LYS A 248 -20.59 8.76 9.47
C LYS A 248 -20.19 7.30 9.74
N ARG A 249 -20.85 6.31 9.11
CA ARG A 249 -20.64 4.88 9.42
C ARG A 249 -19.40 4.27 8.73
N ASP A 250 -18.74 5.03 7.86
CA ASP A 250 -17.61 4.58 7.02
C ASP A 250 -16.21 5.03 7.52
N MET A 251 -16.09 5.51 8.75
CA MET A 251 -15.05 6.51 8.96
C MET A 251 -13.59 6.00 8.83
N TRP A 252 -13.28 4.70 9.02
CA TRP A 252 -11.87 4.23 8.97
C TRP A 252 -11.60 2.78 8.51
N SER A 253 -12.50 1.82 8.76
CA SER A 253 -12.10 0.40 8.85
C SER A 253 -11.85 -0.30 7.49
N TYR A 254 -12.50 0.13 6.42
CA TYR A 254 -12.46 -0.62 5.16
C TYR A 254 -11.37 -0.13 4.20
N ARG A 255 -10.86 1.08 4.38
CA ARG A 255 -9.88 1.70 3.46
C ARG A 255 -8.62 0.86 3.36
N PHE A 256 -8.18 0.34 4.50
CA PHE A 256 -7.00 -0.51 4.57
C PHE A 256 -7.21 -1.88 3.91
N ALA A 257 -8.45 -2.37 3.82
CA ALA A 257 -8.79 -3.58 3.09
C ALA A 257 -8.79 -3.39 1.55
N ALA A 258 -8.57 -2.16 1.08
CA ALA A 258 -8.42 -1.83 -0.33
C ALA A 258 -7.02 -1.33 -0.71
N ALA A 259 -6.04 -1.51 0.17
CA ALA A 259 -4.66 -1.14 -0.11
C ALA A 259 -3.69 -2.23 0.35
N THR A 260 -2.48 -2.20 -0.20
CA THR A 260 -1.39 -3.10 0.14
C THR A 260 -0.06 -2.37 0.14
N ALA A 261 0.90 -2.84 0.94
CA ALA A 261 2.26 -2.31 0.93
C ALA A 261 2.90 -2.58 -0.43
N TYR A 262 3.49 -1.54 -1.03
CA TYR A 262 4.05 -1.65 -2.38
C TYR A 262 5.30 -0.79 -2.51
N PRO A 263 6.48 -1.41 -2.65
CA PRO A 263 7.72 -0.66 -2.76
C PRO A 263 7.75 0.17 -4.03
N TRP A 264 8.59 1.20 -4.04
CA TRP A 264 9.01 1.86 -5.26
C TRP A 264 10.31 1.21 -5.75
N TYR A 265 10.40 0.88 -7.04
CA TYR A 265 11.62 0.40 -7.67
C TYR A 265 12.27 1.54 -8.46
N ASP A 266 13.47 1.94 -8.04
CA ASP A 266 14.31 2.88 -8.77
C ASP A 266 14.95 2.15 -9.95
N VAL A 267 14.46 2.44 -11.15
CA VAL A 267 14.93 1.82 -12.39
C VAL A 267 16.37 2.20 -12.73
N VAL A 268 16.84 3.36 -12.26
CA VAL A 268 18.21 3.85 -12.53
C VAL A 268 19.19 3.15 -11.59
N LYS A 269 18.85 3.03 -10.31
CA LYS A 269 19.71 2.37 -9.31
C LYS A 269 19.57 0.85 -9.29
N GLY A 270 18.44 0.32 -9.77
CA GLY A 270 18.14 -1.10 -9.72
C GLY A 270 17.73 -1.58 -8.33
N GLU A 271 17.16 -0.70 -7.50
CA GLU A 271 16.89 -0.96 -6.08
C GLU A 271 15.43 -0.69 -5.71
N ALA A 272 14.90 -1.49 -4.78
CA ALA A 272 13.58 -1.30 -4.21
C ALA A 272 13.63 -0.54 -2.88
N ASP A 273 12.73 0.42 -2.73
CA ASP A 273 12.59 1.27 -1.55
C ASP A 273 11.16 1.17 -0.99
N ARG A 274 11.05 0.80 0.28
CA ARG A 274 9.78 0.71 1.02
C ARG A 274 9.43 2.02 1.74
N GLY A 275 10.35 2.98 1.71
CA GLY A 275 10.25 4.23 2.43
C GLY A 275 10.55 4.10 3.92
N VAL A 276 10.96 5.21 4.51
CA VAL A 276 11.34 5.34 5.91
C VAL A 276 10.70 6.57 6.54
N ASN A 277 10.61 6.56 7.86
CA ASN A 277 10.11 7.63 8.71
C ASN A 277 11.25 8.15 9.60
N CYS A 278 11.10 9.37 10.11
CA CYS A 278 12.10 9.98 10.98
C CYS A 278 12.00 9.44 12.41
N LYS A 279 13.01 8.66 12.82
CA LYS A 279 13.12 8.08 14.17
C LYS A 279 13.22 9.17 15.22
N ALA A 280 14.01 10.21 14.95
CA ALA A 280 14.22 11.30 15.90
C ALA A 280 12.94 12.11 16.17
N VAL A 281 12.13 12.38 15.15
CA VAL A 281 10.82 13.05 15.34
C VAL A 281 9.90 12.19 16.21
N HIS A 282 9.89 10.87 16.00
CA HIS A 282 9.10 9.97 16.83
C HIS A 282 9.55 10.02 18.30
N LEU A 283 10.85 9.83 18.56
CA LEU A 283 11.41 9.83 19.92
C LEU A 283 11.21 11.17 20.62
N HIS A 284 11.37 12.29 19.90
CA HIS A 284 11.12 13.62 20.44
C HIS A 284 9.66 13.76 20.91
N LEU A 285 8.69 13.36 20.09
CA LEU A 285 7.28 13.39 20.46
C LEU A 285 6.95 12.44 21.61
N GLU A 286 7.59 11.27 21.66
CA GLU A 286 7.44 10.29 22.74
C GLU A 286 7.83 10.88 24.11
N LYS A 287 8.91 11.67 24.16
CA LYS A 287 9.36 12.29 25.42
C LYS A 287 8.61 13.57 25.77
N ASN A 288 8.40 14.45 24.80
CA ASN A 288 8.03 15.85 25.07
C ASN A 288 6.53 16.14 24.86
N SER A 289 5.79 15.24 24.21
CA SER A 289 4.35 15.43 24.06
C SER A 289 3.59 14.95 25.29
N ARG A 290 2.47 15.60 25.61
CA ARG A 290 1.46 15.11 26.57
C ARG A 290 0.91 13.73 26.23
N TYR A 291 1.12 13.26 24.99
CA TYR A 291 0.72 11.94 24.51
C TYR A 291 1.87 10.93 24.44
N GLY A 292 3.02 11.26 25.03
CA GLY A 292 4.24 10.47 24.97
C GLY A 292 4.04 8.98 25.26
N SER A 293 3.36 8.66 26.38
CA SER A 293 3.03 7.28 26.75
C SER A 293 2.18 6.55 25.71
N ARG A 294 1.24 7.24 25.05
CA ARG A 294 0.42 6.65 23.97
C ARG A 294 1.24 6.39 22.72
N LEU A 295 2.19 7.28 22.40
CA LEU A 295 3.09 7.16 21.27
C LEU A 295 4.13 6.04 21.47
N ALA A 296 4.62 5.88 22.70
CA ALA A 296 5.50 4.78 23.11
C ALA A 296 4.80 3.41 22.97
N CYS A 297 3.49 3.38 23.21
CA CYS A 297 2.60 2.26 22.90
C CYS A 297 2.09 2.28 21.45
N GLY A 298 2.78 2.97 20.54
CA GLY A 298 2.52 3.00 19.08
C GLY A 298 1.15 3.52 18.65
N ARG A 299 0.33 4.09 19.53
CA ARG A 299 -1.00 4.60 19.14
C ARG A 299 -0.83 5.67 18.08
N ASP A 300 -1.50 5.47 16.94
CA ASP A 300 -1.68 6.58 16.00
C ASP A 300 -2.73 7.55 16.56
N LEU A 301 -2.43 8.84 16.50
CA LEU A 301 -3.26 9.90 17.07
C LEU A 301 -3.77 10.83 15.94
N PRO A 302 -4.71 10.36 15.08
CA PRO A 302 -5.18 11.03 13.87
C PRO A 302 -5.55 12.50 14.05
N PHE A 303 -6.16 12.81 15.19
CA PHE A 303 -6.86 14.07 15.44
C PHE A 303 -5.95 15.20 15.96
N LEU A 304 -4.66 14.93 16.15
CA LEU A 304 -3.72 15.93 16.66
C LEU A 304 -3.17 16.79 15.53
N LYS A 305 -3.43 18.10 15.63
CA LYS A 305 -3.03 19.12 14.64
C LYS A 305 -1.73 19.84 14.99
N GLU A 306 -1.04 19.43 16.05
CA GLU A 306 0.25 20.01 16.42
C GLU A 306 1.26 19.83 15.27
N PRO A 307 2.08 20.84 14.91
CA PRO A 307 2.87 20.83 13.67
C PRO A 307 3.81 19.63 13.50
N GLU A 308 4.30 19.08 14.61
CA GLU A 308 5.24 17.96 14.66
C GLU A 308 4.55 16.59 14.43
N PHE A 309 3.26 16.47 14.72
CA PHE A 309 2.51 15.21 14.60
C PHE A 309 2.31 14.76 13.14
N PRO A 310 1.97 15.66 12.18
CA PRO A 310 1.99 15.32 10.77
C PRO A 310 3.35 14.84 10.28
N HIS A 311 4.46 15.37 10.82
CA HIS A 311 5.81 14.99 10.40
C HIS A 311 6.16 13.54 10.81
N ARG A 312 5.65 13.05 11.94
CA ARG A 312 5.78 11.64 12.36
C ARG A 312 5.21 10.66 11.33
N ARG A 313 4.18 11.07 10.57
CA ARG A 313 3.53 10.23 9.54
C ARG A 313 4.14 10.37 8.16
N LEU A 314 5.08 11.30 7.97
CA LEU A 314 5.76 11.45 6.70
C LEU A 314 6.66 10.24 6.48
N MET A 315 6.41 9.59 5.35
CA MET A 315 7.28 8.58 4.78
C MET A 315 8.06 9.25 3.65
N PHE A 316 9.33 8.91 3.57
CA PHE A 316 10.30 9.42 2.60
C PHE A 316 10.91 8.24 1.87
N SER A 317 11.29 8.40 0.60
CA SER A 317 12.32 7.51 0.06
C SER A 317 13.62 7.68 0.87
N ARG A 318 14.53 6.72 0.81
CA ARG A 318 15.85 6.84 1.47
C ARG A 318 16.59 8.10 1.04
N ALA A 319 16.53 8.45 -0.24
CA ALA A 319 17.14 9.68 -0.77
C ALA A 319 16.44 10.95 -0.23
N GLU A 320 15.11 10.95 -0.19
CA GLU A 320 14.35 12.08 0.38
C GLU A 320 14.57 12.23 1.89
N PHE A 321 14.82 11.12 2.59
CA PHE A 321 15.15 11.17 4.00
C PHE A 321 16.49 11.88 4.25
N LEU A 322 17.50 11.65 3.40
CA LEU A 322 18.78 12.36 3.49
C LEU A 322 18.63 13.87 3.24
N GLU A 323 17.71 14.28 2.35
CA GLU A 323 17.35 15.70 2.20
C GLU A 323 16.60 16.24 3.43
N HIS A 324 15.69 15.45 4.00
CA HIS A 324 15.01 15.79 5.25
C HIS A 324 16.01 15.95 6.42
N PHE A 325 17.03 15.10 6.49
CA PHE A 325 18.07 15.14 7.52
C PHE A 325 18.81 16.48 7.56
N LYS A 326 19.02 17.14 6.41
CA LYS A 326 19.66 18.46 6.34
C LYS A 326 18.91 19.55 7.11
N THR A 327 17.59 19.40 7.25
CA THR A 327 16.72 20.42 7.88
C THR A 327 16.10 19.96 9.20
N CYS A 328 16.16 18.65 9.52
CA CYS A 328 15.60 18.12 10.75
C CYS A 328 16.60 18.23 11.92
N SER A 329 16.42 19.25 12.76
CA SER A 329 17.26 19.44 13.95
C SER A 329 17.26 18.23 14.90
N PHE A 330 16.11 17.56 15.06
CA PHE A 330 16.01 16.35 15.87
C PHE A 330 16.86 15.21 15.32
N ALA A 331 16.80 14.95 14.01
CA ALA A 331 17.59 13.88 13.39
C ALA A 331 19.10 14.16 13.54
N GLN A 332 19.51 15.41 13.36
CA GLN A 332 20.91 15.81 13.54
C GLN A 332 21.39 15.67 14.99
N LYS A 333 20.54 15.99 15.98
CA LYS A 333 20.86 15.76 17.40
C LYS A 333 21.02 14.27 17.71
N LEU A 334 20.09 13.44 17.22
CA LEU A 334 20.15 12.00 17.39
C LEU A 334 21.42 11.41 16.76
N TRP A 335 21.79 11.87 15.56
CA TRP A 335 23.03 11.48 14.87
C TRP A 335 24.30 11.84 15.67
N ARG A 336 24.34 13.04 16.27
CA ARG A 336 25.48 13.48 17.09
C ARG A 336 25.57 12.80 18.46
N GLY A 337 24.63 11.90 18.80
CA GLY A 337 24.56 11.26 20.11
C GLY A 337 24.09 12.21 21.23
N GLU A 338 23.44 13.31 20.88
CA GLU A 338 22.84 14.22 21.85
C GLU A 338 21.52 13.62 22.37
N ASN A 339 21.54 13.09 23.60
CA ASN A 339 20.35 12.45 24.21
C ASN A 339 19.35 13.47 24.80
N GLU A 340 19.69 14.76 24.82
CA GLU A 340 18.81 15.81 25.33
C GLU A 340 17.57 15.96 24.42
N GLY A 341 16.38 15.76 25.01
CA GLY A 341 15.12 15.78 24.28
C GLY A 341 14.64 14.43 23.72
N PHE A 342 15.35 13.31 23.97
CA PHE A 342 14.90 11.94 23.64
C PHE A 342 14.72 11.05 24.88
N PRO A 343 13.87 10.00 24.83
CA PRO A 343 13.72 9.03 25.92
C PRO A 343 15.07 8.39 26.28
N GLU A 344 15.30 8.10 27.57
CA GLU A 344 16.54 7.43 28.01
C GLU A 344 16.64 6.00 27.47
N THR A 345 15.49 5.36 27.26
CA THR A 345 15.40 4.02 26.65
C THR A 345 14.37 4.05 25.53
N GLU A 346 14.67 3.40 24.42
CA GLU A 346 13.70 3.28 23.33
C GLU A 346 12.47 2.50 23.80
N SER A 347 11.28 2.99 23.45
CA SER A 347 10.03 2.26 23.63
C SER A 347 10.04 0.93 22.89
N GLN A 348 9.20 0.02 23.34
CA GLN A 348 8.99 -1.28 22.70
C GLN A 348 8.58 -1.13 21.22
N PHE A 349 7.72 -0.16 20.93
CA PHE A 349 7.33 0.20 19.56
C PHE A 349 8.53 0.52 18.66
N MET A 350 9.48 1.31 19.17
CA MET A 350 10.67 1.69 18.40
C MET A 350 11.67 0.54 18.26
N ARG A 351 11.87 -0.26 19.32
CA ARG A 351 12.71 -1.47 19.26
C ARG A 351 12.20 -2.48 18.24
N TRP A 352 10.89 -2.54 18.03
CA TRP A 352 10.25 -3.39 17.02
C TRP A 352 10.00 -2.68 15.69
N ARG A 353 10.75 -1.60 15.39
CA ARG A 353 10.67 -0.86 14.12
C ARG A 353 9.23 -0.47 13.78
N GLY A 354 8.57 0.17 14.74
CA GLY A 354 7.21 0.66 14.58
C GLY A 354 6.14 -0.41 14.52
N ASN A 355 6.36 -1.58 15.12
CA ASN A 355 5.35 -2.62 15.29
C ASN A 355 4.88 -2.66 16.77
N LEU A 356 3.61 -2.99 17.00
CA LEU A 356 3.01 -3.12 18.34
C LEU A 356 2.79 -4.56 18.80
N ASP A 357 2.80 -5.51 17.87
CA ASP A 357 2.57 -6.90 18.19
C ASP A 357 3.63 -7.78 17.50
N PRO A 358 4.60 -8.34 18.25
CA PRO A 358 5.53 -9.33 17.74
C PRO A 358 4.88 -10.72 17.77
N GLU A 359 3.75 -10.86 18.47
CA GLU A 359 2.94 -12.04 18.71
C GLU A 359 1.56 -11.87 18.03
N ASP A 360 1.51 -11.15 16.89
CA ASP A 360 0.64 -11.64 15.81
C ASP A 360 0.95 -13.14 15.77
N GLU A 361 -0.01 -14.05 15.85
CA GLU A 361 0.25 -15.51 15.90
C GLU A 361 1.11 -16.01 14.70
N ASP A 362 1.46 -15.10 13.79
CA ASP A 362 2.27 -15.17 12.59
C ASP A 362 3.65 -14.46 12.63
N GLY A 363 4.12 -13.94 13.78
CA GLY A 363 5.50 -13.46 14.04
C GLY A 363 5.90 -12.09 13.46
N PRO A 364 7.01 -11.48 13.93
CA PRO A 364 7.54 -10.23 13.38
C PRO A 364 8.33 -10.49 12.07
N LEU A 365 8.54 -9.42 11.30
CA LEU A 365 9.35 -9.38 10.08
C LEU A 365 10.71 -10.08 10.19
#